data_AF-A0A1G9SPX2-F1
#
_entry.id   AF-A0A1G9SPX2-F1
#
_cell.length_a   1.000
_cell.length_b   1.000
_cell.length_c   1.000
_cell.angle_alpha   90.00
_cell.angle_beta   90.00
_cell.angle_gamma   90.00
#
_symmetry.space_group_name_H-M   'P 1'
#
loop_
_entity.id
_entity.type
_entity.pdbx_description
1 polymer ?
#
loop_
_entity_poly.entity_id
_entity_poly.type
_entity_poly.pdbx_seq_one_letter_code
_entity_poly.pdbx_strand_id
1 'polypeptide(L)'
;MFLDCMYIICCDFYRKREPDMFKISGLILLIVVFMLNFMLVSFLGSGFKWTDNDIYQYRAHISVGCFVLFGFILYIRYFKVTSYDEVNNKFYKLNSTVRNRYLIGAWCYIILSILSAVGYIVYHRGTVNGWW
;
A
#
# COMPACT_ATOMS: atom_id res chain seq x y z
N MET A 1 -9.09 8.02 -7.81
CA MET A 1 -10.12 6.97 -7.72
C MET A 1 -9.56 5.66 -7.20
N PHE A 2 -8.61 4.99 -7.86
CA PHE A 2 -8.08 3.71 -7.35
C PHE A 2 -7.50 3.81 -5.92
N LEU A 3 -6.66 4.83 -5.68
CA LEU A 3 -6.12 5.16 -4.36
C LEU A 3 -7.23 5.39 -3.30
N ASP A 4 -8.29 6.09 -3.71
CA ASP A 4 -9.44 6.42 -2.85
C ASP A 4 -10.23 5.15 -2.48
N CYS A 5 -10.35 4.21 -3.43
CA CYS A 5 -10.99 2.90 -3.20
C CYS A 5 -10.15 2.02 -2.26
N MET A 6 -8.82 2.02 -2.44
CA MET A 6 -7.92 1.34 -1.52
C MET A 6 -8.03 1.90 -0.11
N TYR A 7 -8.08 3.23 0.04
CA TYR A 7 -8.29 3.86 1.34
C TYR A 7 -9.61 3.45 1.99
N ILE A 8 -10.72 3.40 1.23
CA ILE A 8 -12.02 2.93 1.73
C ILE A 8 -11.94 1.47 2.19
N ILE A 9 -11.35 0.58 1.39
CA ILE A 9 -11.21 -0.84 1.77
C ILE A 9 -10.33 -0.98 3.02
N CYS A 10 -9.22 -0.26 3.09
CA CYS A 10 -8.36 -0.25 4.27
C CYS A 10 -9.11 0.26 5.51
N CYS A 11 -9.99 1.25 5.38
CA CYS A 11 -10.84 1.74 6.46
C CYS A 11 -11.92 0.72 6.86
N ASP A 12 -12.53 0.02 5.89
CA ASP A 12 -13.57 -0.98 6.12
C ASP A 12 -13.05 -2.15 7.00
N PHE A 13 -11.77 -2.52 6.89
CA PHE A 13 -11.13 -3.49 7.80
C PHE A 13 -11.20 -3.11 9.28
N TYR A 14 -11.19 -1.81 9.58
CA TYR A 14 -11.19 -1.29 10.96
C TYR A 14 -12.53 -0.68 11.37
N ARG A 15 -13.57 -0.81 10.56
CA ARG A 15 -14.88 -0.16 10.74
C ARG A 15 -15.62 -0.51 12.04
N LYS A 16 -15.21 -1.59 12.72
CA LYS A 16 -15.73 -1.97 14.05
C LYS A 16 -15.10 -1.18 15.21
N ARG A 17 -14.10 -0.32 14.95
CA ARG A 17 -13.44 0.54 15.95
C ARG A 17 -14.06 1.94 15.96
N GLU A 18 -13.72 2.72 16.98
CA GLU A 18 -14.19 4.11 17.15
C GLU A 18 -14.06 4.97 15.87
N PRO A 19 -14.98 5.93 15.66
CA PRO A 19 -15.18 6.65 14.39
C PRO A 19 -13.97 7.43 13.87
N ASP A 20 -13.01 7.78 14.72
CA ASP A 20 -11.79 8.47 14.29
C ASP A 20 -10.58 7.53 14.19
N MET A 21 -10.57 6.47 15.01
CA MET A 21 -9.47 5.49 15.01
C MET A 21 -9.44 4.65 13.73
N PHE A 22 -10.59 4.38 13.09
CA PHE A 22 -10.60 3.58 11.86
C PHE A 22 -9.97 4.33 10.67
N LYS A 23 -10.15 5.66 10.58
CA LYS A 23 -9.59 6.50 9.49
C LYS A 23 -8.07 6.53 9.53
N ILE A 24 -7.51 6.64 10.74
CA ILE A 24 -6.06 6.60 10.98
C ILE A 24 -5.53 5.19 10.72
N SER A 25 -6.21 4.16 11.23
CA SER A 25 -5.79 2.76 11.03
C SER A 25 -5.82 2.37 9.55
N GLY A 26 -6.83 2.81 8.79
CA GLY A 26 -6.92 2.60 7.34
C GLY A 26 -5.81 3.33 6.57
N LEU A 27 -5.45 4.55 6.99
CA LEU A 27 -4.32 5.29 6.41
C LEU A 27 -2.99 4.56 6.66
N ILE A 28 -2.76 4.08 7.88
CA ILE A 28 -1.56 3.31 8.23
C ILE A 28 -1.48 2.05 7.36
N LEU A 29 -2.57 1.29 7.25
CA LEU A 29 -2.60 0.09 6.42
C LEU A 29 -2.30 0.41 4.95
N LEU A 30 -2.85 1.52 4.42
CA LEU A 30 -2.57 1.98 3.06
C LEU A 30 -1.09 2.28 2.85
N ILE A 31 -0.47 3.02 3.78
CA ILE A 31 0.97 3.36 3.74
C ILE A 31 1.81 2.08 3.78
N VAL A 32 1.47 1.12 4.64
CA VAL A 32 2.16 -0.16 4.75
C VAL A 32 2.07 -0.94 3.44
N VAL A 33 0.88 -1.02 2.82
CA VAL A 33 0.70 -1.70 1.52
C VAL A 33 1.57 -1.05 0.44
N PHE A 34 1.61 0.28 0.36
CA PHE A 34 2.50 0.98 -0.57
C PHE A 34 3.97 0.67 -0.32
N MET A 35 4.36 0.58 0.95
CA MET A 35 5.73 0.28 1.32
C MET A 35 6.17 -1.13 0.94
N LEU A 36 5.32 -2.12 1.14
CA LEU A 36 5.60 -3.49 0.72
C LEU A 36 5.87 -3.56 -0.80
N ASN A 37 5.06 -2.85 -1.59
CA ASN A 37 5.27 -2.77 -3.02
C ASN A 37 6.54 -2.01 -3.40
N PHE A 38 6.83 -0.88 -2.74
CA PHE A 38 8.04 -0.11 -3.00
C PHE A 38 9.30 -0.93 -2.70
N MET A 39 9.33 -1.65 -1.58
CA MET A 39 10.42 -2.55 -1.22
C MET A 39 10.60 -3.67 -2.26
N LEU A 40 9.50 -4.25 -2.74
CA LEU A 40 9.49 -5.28 -3.78
C LEU A 40 10.05 -4.75 -5.11
N VAL A 41 9.61 -3.57 -5.57
CA VAL A 41 10.10 -2.93 -6.80
C VAL A 41 11.59 -2.61 -6.68
N SER A 42 12.00 -2.04 -5.55
CA SER A 42 13.41 -1.73 -5.29
C SER A 42 14.29 -2.99 -5.27
N PHE A 43 13.74 -4.14 -4.85
CA PHE A 43 14.43 -5.42 -4.90
C PHE A 43 14.54 -5.98 -6.33
N LEU A 44 13.44 -6.02 -7.08
CA LEU A 44 13.45 -6.46 -8.48
C LEU A 44 14.38 -5.60 -9.34
N GLY A 45 14.39 -4.28 -9.10
CA GLY A 45 15.30 -3.36 -9.76
C GLY A 45 16.77 -3.67 -9.49
N SER A 46 17.11 -4.21 -8.31
CA SER A 46 18.49 -4.61 -8.01
C SER A 46 18.97 -5.89 -8.71
N GLY A 47 18.06 -6.70 -9.24
CA GLY A 47 18.41 -7.85 -10.08
C GLY A 47 18.82 -7.45 -11.50
N PHE A 48 18.40 -6.27 -11.96
CA PHE A 48 18.91 -5.65 -13.17
C PHE A 48 20.23 -4.95 -12.83
N LYS A 49 21.31 -5.27 -13.54
CA LYS A 49 22.66 -4.67 -13.40
C LYS A 49 22.70 -3.18 -13.79
N TRP A 50 21.77 -2.37 -13.30
CA TRP A 50 21.50 -1.02 -13.79
C TRP A 50 22.08 0.09 -12.94
N THR A 51 22.77 -0.21 -11.84
CA THR A 51 23.27 0.86 -10.97
C THR A 51 24.54 0.43 -10.27
N ASP A 52 25.57 1.25 -10.44
CA ASP A 52 26.82 1.24 -9.68
C ASP A 52 26.55 1.13 -8.17
N ASN A 53 27.50 0.52 -7.47
CA ASN A 53 27.44 0.12 -6.05
C ASN A 53 26.92 1.21 -5.08
N ASP A 54 26.99 2.49 -5.45
CA ASP A 54 26.64 3.61 -4.58
C ASP A 54 25.13 3.70 -4.29
N ILE A 55 24.25 3.43 -5.27
CA ILE A 55 22.78 3.53 -5.07
C ILE A 55 22.27 2.44 -4.11
N TYR A 56 22.97 1.32 -4.04
CA TYR A 56 22.61 0.21 -3.14
C TYR A 56 22.82 0.59 -1.67
N GLN A 57 23.85 1.37 -1.36
CA GLN A 57 24.16 1.82 0.00
C GLN A 57 23.09 2.79 0.53
N TYR A 58 22.51 3.62 -0.35
CA TYR A 58 21.46 4.58 0.03
C TYR A 58 20.03 4.03 -0.02
N ARG A 59 19.82 2.77 -0.43
CA ARG A 59 18.50 2.18 -0.63
C ARG A 59 17.59 2.26 0.61
N ALA A 60 18.14 2.01 1.79
CA ALA A 60 17.39 2.13 3.04
C ALA A 60 16.96 3.59 3.30
N HIS A 61 17.86 4.56 3.09
CA HIS A 61 17.57 5.98 3.26
C HIS A 61 16.55 6.49 2.25
N ILE A 62 16.64 6.06 0.99
CA ILE A 62 15.65 6.37 -0.06
C ILE A 62 14.28 5.79 0.34
N SER A 63 14.23 4.55 0.84
CA SER A 63 12.98 3.91 1.26
C SER A 63 12.33 4.64 2.44
N VAL A 64 13.12 5.04 3.43
CA VAL A 64 12.64 5.84 4.58
C VAL A 64 12.19 7.23 4.13
N GLY A 65 12.92 7.88 3.22
CA GLY A 65 12.52 9.17 2.64
C GLY A 65 11.18 9.08 1.91
N CYS A 66 11.01 8.05 1.08
CA CYS A 66 9.73 7.74 0.45
C CYS A 66 8.62 7.46 1.47
N PHE A 67 8.93 6.83 2.61
CA PHE A 67 7.95 6.60 3.68
C PHE A 67 7.36 7.87 4.22
N VAL A 68 8.23 8.78 4.64
CA VAL A 68 7.83 10.04 5.24
C VAL A 68 7.08 10.87 4.20
N LEU A 69 7.58 10.92 2.97
CA LEU A 69 6.97 11.70 1.89
C LEU A 69 5.58 11.16 1.48
N PHE A 70 5.45 9.85 1.22
CA PHE A 70 4.15 9.26 0.89
C PHE A 70 3.18 9.32 2.07
N GLY A 71 3.64 9.05 3.29
CA GLY A 71 2.83 9.17 4.50
C GLY A 71 2.28 10.58 4.67
N PHE A 72 3.12 11.60 4.50
CA PHE A 72 2.72 13.00 4.60
C PHE A 72 1.74 13.43 3.50
N ILE A 73 1.97 13.01 2.24
CA ILE A 73 1.06 13.30 1.12
C ILE A 73 -0.31 12.66 1.36
N LEU A 74 -0.34 11.39 1.76
CA LEU A 74 -1.59 10.66 2.02
C LEU A 74 -2.31 11.23 3.24
N TYR A 75 -1.58 11.64 4.27
CA TYR A 75 -2.14 12.34 5.43
C TYR A 75 -2.80 13.66 5.03
N ILE A 76 -2.10 14.54 4.31
CA ILE A 76 -2.69 15.79 3.83
C ILE A 76 -3.95 15.51 3.00
N ARG A 77 -3.88 14.55 2.08
CA ARG A 77 -5.00 14.23 1.20
C ARG A 77 -6.24 13.76 1.96
N TYR A 78 -6.10 12.81 2.88
CA TYR A 78 -7.25 12.15 3.52
C TYR A 78 -7.70 12.75 4.86
N PHE A 79 -6.86 13.57 5.50
CA PHE A 79 -7.22 14.28 6.74
C PHE A 79 -7.45 15.76 6.55
N LYS A 80 -6.69 16.43 5.66
CA LYS A 80 -6.76 17.89 5.50
C LYS A 80 -7.60 18.32 4.29
N VAL A 81 -7.52 17.59 3.17
CA VAL A 81 -8.15 18.00 1.90
C VAL A 81 -9.48 17.30 1.67
N THR A 82 -9.55 15.98 1.85
CA THR A 82 -10.73 15.17 1.50
C THR A 82 -11.05 14.24 2.66
N SER A 83 -12.17 14.50 3.36
CA SER A 83 -12.58 13.64 4.48
C SER A 83 -13.00 12.25 3.99
N TYR A 84 -12.84 11.23 4.84
CA TYR A 84 -13.33 9.88 4.54
C TYR A 84 -14.79 9.87 4.08
N ASP A 85 -15.65 10.66 4.71
CA ASP A 85 -17.08 10.72 4.40
C ASP A 85 -17.33 11.25 2.98
N GLU A 86 -16.53 12.23 2.55
CA GLU A 86 -16.58 12.76 1.19
C GLU A 86 -16.08 11.74 0.15
N VAL A 87 -14.97 11.08 0.44
CA VAL A 87 -14.41 10.00 -0.41
C VAL A 87 -15.43 8.86 -0.55
N ASN A 88 -16.04 8.45 0.57
CA ASN A 88 -17.04 7.40 0.63
C ASN A 88 -18.31 7.79 -0.15
N ASN A 89 -18.82 9.00 0.06
CA ASN A 89 -19.99 9.49 -0.69
C ASN A 89 -19.73 9.57 -2.20
N LYS A 90 -18.55 10.05 -2.59
CA LYS A 90 -18.14 10.08 -4.01
C LYS A 90 -18.06 8.67 -4.60
N PHE A 91 -17.61 7.70 -3.82
CA PHE A 91 -17.52 6.31 -4.23
C PHE A 91 -18.90 5.64 -4.39
N TYR A 92 -19.82 5.90 -3.47
CA TYR A 92 -21.19 5.34 -3.53
C TYR A 92 -22.06 5.98 -4.62
N LYS A 93 -21.72 7.19 -5.10
CA LYS A 93 -22.36 7.83 -6.26
C LYS A 93 -21.99 7.19 -7.61
N LEU A 94 -21.01 6.29 -7.65
CA LEU A 94 -20.62 5.61 -8.87
C LEU A 94 -21.61 4.52 -9.26
N ASN A 95 -21.66 4.23 -10.56
CA ASN A 95 -22.39 3.07 -11.07
C ASN A 95 -21.90 1.78 -10.40
N SER A 96 -22.82 0.89 -10.02
CA SER A 96 -22.56 -0.32 -9.26
C SER A 96 -21.51 -1.23 -9.93
N THR A 97 -21.56 -1.36 -11.26
CA THR A 97 -20.61 -2.15 -12.04
C THR A 97 -19.19 -1.58 -11.96
N VAL A 98 -19.05 -0.26 -12.08
CA VAL A 98 -17.74 0.42 -12.02
C VAL A 98 -17.17 0.33 -10.61
N ARG A 99 -18.02 0.55 -9.60
CA ARG A 99 -17.68 0.42 -8.19
C ARG A 99 -17.15 -0.97 -7.87
N ASN A 100 -17.84 -2.03 -8.30
CA ASN A 100 -17.40 -3.41 -8.06
C ASN A 100 -16.04 -3.72 -8.70
N ARG A 101 -15.77 -3.23 -9.93
CA ARG A 101 -14.45 -3.42 -10.56
C ARG A 101 -13.33 -2.78 -9.73
N TYR A 102 -13.55 -1.57 -9.23
CA TYR A 102 -12.57 -0.90 -8.37
C TYR A 102 -12.38 -1.61 -7.03
N LEU A 103 -13.46 -2.11 -6.41
CA LEU A 103 -13.37 -2.91 -5.18
C LEU A 103 -12.54 -4.16 -5.39
N ILE A 104 -12.86 -4.95 -6.43
CA ILE A 104 -12.13 -6.17 -6.76
C ILE A 104 -10.66 -5.87 -7.03
N GLY A 105 -10.37 -4.84 -7.84
CA GLY A 105 -9.00 -4.44 -8.14
C GLY A 105 -8.20 -4.03 -6.90
N ALA A 106 -8.81 -3.26 -6.00
CA ALA A 106 -8.15 -2.83 -4.76
C ALA A 106 -7.96 -4.00 -3.76
N TRP A 107 -8.93 -4.90 -3.65
CA TRP A 107 -8.79 -6.15 -2.87
C TRP A 107 -7.67 -7.04 -3.41
N CYS A 108 -7.67 -7.31 -4.72
CA CYS A 108 -6.61 -8.07 -5.38
C CYS A 108 -5.25 -7.42 -5.15
N TYR A 109 -5.15 -6.09 -5.27
CA TYR A 109 -3.90 -5.38 -5.03
C TYR A 109 -3.40 -5.56 -3.60
N ILE A 110 -4.24 -5.36 -2.59
CA ILE A 110 -3.85 -5.53 -1.18
C ILE A 110 -3.41 -6.97 -0.92
N ILE A 111 -4.18 -7.96 -1.38
CA ILE A 111 -3.86 -9.39 -1.22
C ILE A 111 -2.53 -9.73 -1.89
N LEU A 112 -2.33 -9.32 -3.15
CA LEU A 112 -1.08 -9.56 -3.88
C LEU A 112 0.12 -8.87 -3.21
N SER A 113 -0.09 -7.69 -2.63
CA SER A 113 0.96 -6.97 -1.89
C SER A 113 1.39 -7.72 -0.63
N ILE A 114 0.43 -8.30 0.09
CA ILE A 114 0.72 -9.11 1.29
C ILE A 114 1.36 -10.45 0.88
N LEU A 115 0.80 -11.13 -0.13
CA LEU A 115 1.34 -12.41 -0.62
C LEU A 115 2.77 -12.26 -1.16
N SER A 116 3.06 -11.18 -1.87
CA SER A 116 4.43 -10.90 -2.35
C SER A 116 5.38 -10.59 -1.19
N ALA A 117 4.94 -9.86 -0.16
CA ALA A 117 5.73 -9.63 1.04
C ALA A 117 5.99 -10.93 1.84
N VAL A 118 4.98 -11.79 2.01
CA VAL A 118 5.12 -13.10 2.65
C VAL A 118 6.04 -14.00 1.84
N GLY A 119 5.82 -14.07 0.52
CA GLY A 119 6.68 -14.79 -0.41
C GLY A 119 8.13 -14.32 -0.30
N TYR A 120 8.36 -13.01 -0.15
CA TYR A 120 9.69 -12.44 0.07
C TYR A 120 10.32 -12.87 1.41
N ILE A 121 9.56 -12.82 2.52
CA ILE A 121 10.06 -13.26 3.83
C ILE A 121 10.45 -14.75 3.80
N VAL A 122 9.68 -15.56 3.07
CA VAL A 122 9.96 -17.00 2.89
C VAL A 122 11.13 -17.24 1.91
N TYR A 123 11.34 -16.33 0.96
CA TYR A 123 12.39 -16.42 -0.06
C TYR A 123 13.69 -15.76 0.42
N HIS A 124 14.41 -16.44 1.31
CA HIS A 124 15.70 -15.95 1.79
C HIS A 124 16.81 -16.30 0.78
N ARG A 125 17.38 -15.31 0.08
CA ARG A 125 18.58 -15.49 -0.79
C ARG A 125 18.47 -16.57 -1.89
N GLY A 126 17.28 -16.90 -2.38
CA GLY A 126 17.11 -17.94 -3.42
C GLY A 126 16.81 -19.35 -2.89
N THR A 127 16.79 -19.56 -1.58
CA THR A 127 16.40 -20.82 -0.95
C THR A 127 15.07 -20.64 -0.22
N VAL A 128 14.04 -21.34 -0.72
CA VAL A 128 12.77 -21.50 -0.01
C VAL A 128 13.05 -22.35 1.22
N ASN A 129 12.84 -21.79 2.41
CA ASN A 129 13.00 -22.51 3.66
C ASN A 129 12.14 -23.79 3.63
N GLY A 130 12.79 -24.96 3.65
CA GLY A 130 12.18 -26.22 4.09
C GLY A 130 11.61 -27.14 3.01
N TRP A 131 11.87 -26.94 1.71
CA TRP A 131 11.58 -27.94 0.68
C TRP A 131 12.84 -28.22 -0.17
N TRP A 132 13.90 -28.72 0.48
CA TRP A 132 14.91 -29.66 -0.04
C TRP A 132 15.53 -30.38 1.17
#